data_AF-A0A6P0XVV8-F1
#
_entry.id   AF-A0A6P0XVV8-F1
#
_cell.length_a   1.000
_cell.length_b   1.000
_cell.length_c   1.000
_cell.angle_alpha   90.00
_cell.angle_beta   90.00
_cell.angle_gamma   90.00
#
_symmetry.space_group_name_H-M   'P 1'
#
loop_
_entity.id
_entity.type
_entity.pdbx_description
1 polymer ?
#
loop_
_entity_poly.entity_id
_entity_poly.type
_entity_poly.pdbx_seq_one_letter_code
_entity_poly.pdbx_strand_id
1 'polypeptide(L)' 'WEAKVLDDGWTAITKDGKLSAQFEHTVAVTETGVEILTQYES' A
#
# COMPACT_ATOMS: atom_id res chain seq x y z
N TRP A 1 13.90 -1.95 -6.17
CA TRP A 1 12.55 -1.37 -6.33
C TRP A 1 12.79 0.11 -6.54
N GLU A 2 12.55 0.62 -7.74
CA GLU A 2 12.70 2.05 -8.01
C GLU A 2 11.43 2.51 -8.70
N ALA A 3 10.82 3.56 -8.14
CA ALA A 3 9.66 4.22 -8.70
C ALA A 3 10.05 5.60 -9.25
N LYS A 4 9.36 6.04 -10.31
CA LYS A 4 9.43 7.40 -10.83
C LYS A 4 8.05 8.04 -10.70
N VAL A 5 8.00 9.28 -10.21
CA VAL A 5 6.79 10.12 -10.25
C VAL A 5 6.73 10.82 -11.62
N LEU A 6 5.58 10.74 -12.28
CA LEU A 6 5.35 11.41 -13.56
C LEU A 6 5.21 12.93 -13.40
N ASP A 7 5.19 13.64 -14.52
CA ASP A 7 5.13 15.10 -14.56
C ASP A 7 3.79 15.65 -14.02
N ASP A 8 2.79 14.78 -13.82
CA ASP A 8 1.53 15.09 -13.12
C ASP A 8 1.71 15.27 -11.61
N GLY A 9 2.86 14.89 -11.05
CA GLY A 9 3.20 14.99 -9.63
C GLY A 9 2.58 13.92 -8.74
N TRP A 10 1.86 12.95 -9.30
CA TRP A 10 1.09 11.95 -8.54
C TRP A 10 1.36 10.51 -8.97
N THR A 11 1.42 10.24 -10.26
CA THR A 11 1.47 8.87 -10.76
C THR A 11 2.86 8.27 -10.54
N ALA A 12 2.95 7.25 -9.68
CA ALA A 12 4.17 6.49 -9.45
C ALA A 12 4.21 5.24 -10.35
N ILE A 13 5.21 5.14 -11.22
CA ILE A 13 5.44 3.98 -12.09
C ILE A 13 6.73 3.25 -11.72
N THR A 14 6.80 1.94 -11.99
CA THR A 14 8.05 1.17 -11.88
C THR A 14 9.03 1.64 -12.94
N LYS A 15 10.30 1.84 -12.55
CA LYS A 15 11.33 2.32 -13.49
C LYS A 15 11.58 1.34 -14.65
N ASP A 16 11.35 0.05 -14.43
CA ASP A 16 11.50 -1.00 -15.45
C ASP A 16 10.20 -1.33 -16.20
N GLY A 17 9.09 -0.65 -15.89
CA GLY A 17 7.79 -0.82 -16.55
C GLY A 17 7.09 -2.14 -16.25
N LYS A 18 7.58 -2.96 -15.31
CA LYS A 18 6.92 -4.21 -14.92
C LYS A 18 5.73 -3.95 -14.01
N LEU A 19 4.84 -4.94 -13.92
CA LEU A 19 3.63 -4.89 -13.10
C LEU A 19 3.97 -4.68 -11.61
N SER A 20 3.09 -3.95 -10.93
CA SER A 20 3.12 -3.69 -9.49
C SER A 20 1.75 -3.98 -8.90
N ALA A 21 1.71 -4.38 -7.62
CA ALA A 21 0.49 -4.56 -6.85
C ALA A 21 0.71 -4.09 -5.40
N GLN A 22 -0.36 -3.68 -4.74
CA GLN A 22 -0.37 -3.23 -3.35
C GLN A 22 -1.65 -3.73 -2.67
N PHE A 23 -1.56 -4.07 -1.39
CA PHE A 23 -2.68 -4.27 -0.49
C PHE A 23 -2.48 -3.36 0.74
N GLU A 24 -3.56 -2.94 1.37
CA GLU A 24 -3.53 -2.05 2.52
C GLU A 24 -4.50 -2.50 3.60
N HIS A 25 -4.05 -2.44 4.86
CA HIS A 25 -4.90 -2.47 6.04
C HIS A 25 -4.47 -1.36 7.00
N THR A 26 -5.45 -0.67 7.58
CA THR A 26 -5.25 0.12 8.79
C THR A 26 -5.34 -0.79 10.01
N VAL A 27 -4.41 -0.66 10.97
CA VAL A 27 -4.35 -1.47 12.18
C VAL A 27 -4.28 -0.60 13.45
N ALA A 28 -4.82 -1.12 14.55
CA ALA A 28 -4.62 -0.56 15.90
C ALA A 28 -3.71 -1.48 16.72
N VAL A 29 -2.75 -0.91 17.46
CA VAL A 29 -1.93 -1.67 18.42
C VAL A 29 -2.72 -1.80 19.73
N THR A 30 -2.75 -3.00 20.28
CA THR A 30 -3.42 -3.33 21.55
C THR A 30 -2.41 -3.83 22.58
N GLU A 31 -2.83 -4.06 23.82
CA GLU A 31 -1.94 -4.57 24.89
C GLU A 31 -1.33 -5.95 24.56
N THR A 32 -2.04 -6.76 23.76
CA THR A 32 -1.68 -8.16 23.48
C THR A 32 -1.36 -8.42 22.01
N GLY A 33 -1.51 -7.43 21.12
CA GLY A 33 -1.26 -7.61 19.69
C GLY A 33 -1.69 -6.44 18.81
N VAL A 34 -2.32 -6.76 17.68
CA VAL A 34 -2.86 -5.78 16.72
C VAL A 34 -4.26 -6.19 16.28
N GLU A 35 -5.10 -5.19 16.01
CA GLU A 35 -6.43 -5.34 15.43
C GLU A 35 -6.45 -4.79 14.00
N ILE A 36 -7.04 -5.52 13.05
CA ILE A 36 -7.19 -5.09 11.66
C ILE A 36 -8.50 -4.32 11.51
N LEU A 37 -8.42 -2.99 11.45
CA LEU A 37 -9.59 -2.09 11.43
C LEU A 37 -10.34 -2.07 10.11
N THR A 38 -9.75 -2.63 9.05
CA THR A 38 -10.25 -2.56 7.66
C THR A 38 -10.43 -3.95 7.07
N GLN A 39 -10.62 -4.95 7.94
CA GLN A 39 -10.88 -6.32 7.53
C GLN A 39 -12.20 -6.41 6.75
N TYR A 40 -12.23 -7.27 5.73
CA TYR A 40 -13.48 -7.60 5.06
C TYR A 40 -14.34 -8.44 6.01
N GLU A 41 -15.54 -7.96 6.34
CA GLU A 41 -16.53 -8.76 7.07
C GLU A 41 -17.38 -9.54 6.05
N SER A 42 -17.48 -10.85 6.26
CA SER A 42 -18.20 -11.80 5.40
C SER A 42 -19.70 -11.82 5.68
#